data_AF-A0AAW9L7V3-F1
#
_entry.id   AF-A0AAW9L7V3-F1
#
_cell.length_a   1.000
_cell.length_b   1.000
_cell.length_c   1.000
_cell.angle_alpha   90.00
_cell.angle_beta   90.00
_cell.angle_gamma   90.00
#
_symmetry.space_group_name_H-M   'P 1'
#
loop_
_entity.id
_entity.type
_entity.pdbx_description
1 polymer ?
#
loop_
_entity_poly.entity_id
_entity_poly.type
_entity_poly.pdbx_seq_one_letter_code
_entity_poly.pdbx_strand_id
1 'polypeptide(L)'
;MRLVDGADVYQAAEFAPQETFKEITAIVEESDVILGYSSALMPFYVEVFTDRIVEAGTETTLILTEDIVDMLRTNYREELDAVLAAENCSLYRTPVINTWGVVVANGTVGVPVGDERDRLRGVIVNDSDAAVEWATEYLDDLIETNAERVT
;
A
#
# COMPACT_ATOMS: atom_id res chain seq x y z
N MET A 1 16.09 15.31 0.43
CA MET A 1 15.49 13.99 0.69
C MET A 1 14.04 14.29 1.07
N ARG A 2 13.10 14.20 0.11
CA ARG A 2 11.75 14.81 0.27
C ARG A 2 10.86 14.05 1.27
N LEU A 3 10.91 12.72 1.27
CA LEU A 3 10.08 11.89 2.15
C LEU A 3 10.39 12.02 3.66
N VAL A 4 11.65 12.16 4.05
CA VAL A 4 12.05 12.05 5.47
C VAL A 4 12.15 13.39 6.19
N ASP A 5 12.06 14.50 5.45
CA ASP A 5 12.18 15.83 6.03
C ASP A 5 10.88 16.15 6.76
N GLY A 6 10.95 16.36 8.08
CA GLY A 6 9.77 16.53 8.93
C GLY A 6 8.92 15.27 9.14
N ALA A 7 9.41 14.08 8.75
CA ALA A 7 8.65 12.84 8.90
C ALA A 7 8.61 12.32 10.34
N ASP A 8 7.49 11.71 10.70
CA ASP A 8 7.37 10.87 11.89
C ASP A 8 7.86 9.46 11.57
N VAL A 9 8.70 8.90 12.44
CA VAL A 9 9.30 7.57 12.24
C VAL A 9 8.93 6.66 13.40
N TYR A 10 8.22 5.58 13.08
CA TYR A 10 7.73 4.59 14.03
C TYR A 10 8.53 3.31 13.86
N GLN A 11 9.36 2.98 14.86
CA GLN A 11 10.16 1.77 14.83
C GLN A 11 9.35 0.55 15.27
N ALA A 12 9.41 -0.52 14.48
CA ALA A 12 8.73 -1.77 14.81
C ALA A 12 9.37 -2.44 16.03
N ALA A 13 8.55 -2.80 17.02
CA ALA A 13 8.99 -3.58 18.17
C ALA A 13 9.23 -5.05 17.76
N GLU A 14 10.31 -5.69 18.23
CA GLU A 14 10.65 -7.05 17.80
C GLU A 14 9.56 -8.09 18.09
N PHE A 15 8.82 -7.93 19.19
CA PHE A 15 7.78 -8.88 19.61
C PHE A 15 6.39 -8.55 19.05
N ALA A 16 6.20 -7.36 18.48
CA ALA A 16 4.93 -6.90 17.93
C ALA A 16 5.15 -5.90 16.78
N PRO A 17 5.86 -6.29 15.71
CA PRO A 17 6.23 -5.37 14.65
C PRO A 17 5.02 -4.80 13.91
N GLN A 18 3.92 -5.56 13.82
CA GLN A 18 2.67 -5.16 13.19
C GLN A 18 1.97 -3.97 13.88
N GLU A 19 2.30 -3.65 15.13
CA GLU A 19 1.66 -2.54 15.85
C GLU A 19 1.92 -1.18 15.19
N THR A 20 3.07 -1.00 14.55
CA THR A 20 3.38 0.23 13.80
C THR A 20 2.54 0.37 12.53
N PHE A 21 1.87 -0.69 12.10
CA PHE A 21 0.97 -0.61 10.95
C PHE A 21 -0.34 0.13 11.28
N LYS A 22 -0.65 0.34 12.56
CA LYS A 22 -1.79 1.19 12.97
C LYS A 22 -1.73 2.59 12.38
N GLU A 23 -0.51 3.10 12.17
CA GLU A 23 -0.29 4.39 11.52
C GLU A 23 -0.69 4.36 10.04
N ILE A 24 -0.47 3.24 9.35
CA ILE A 24 -0.91 3.05 7.97
C ILE A 24 -2.43 2.90 7.88
N THR A 25 -3.04 2.09 8.76
CA THR A 25 -4.50 1.93 8.76
C THR A 25 -5.19 3.25 9.09
N ALA A 26 -4.65 4.05 10.01
CA ALA A 26 -5.21 5.35 10.34
C ALA A 26 -5.24 6.30 9.12
N ILE A 27 -4.19 6.29 8.29
CA ILE A 27 -4.14 7.06 7.04
C ILE A 27 -5.22 6.58 6.06
N VAL A 28 -5.41 5.26 5.94
CA VAL A 28 -6.31 4.65 4.97
C VAL A 28 -7.80 4.73 5.37
N GLU A 29 -8.12 4.60 6.66
CA GLU A 29 -9.50 4.53 7.16
C GLU A 29 -10.30 5.82 6.93
N GLU A 30 -9.65 6.97 6.95
CA GLU A 30 -10.31 8.27 6.80
C GLU A 30 -10.32 8.78 5.35
N SER A 31 -9.79 8.02 4.40
CA SER A 31 -9.45 8.53 3.06
C SER A 31 -10.45 8.19 1.97
N ASP A 32 -10.85 9.20 1.18
CA ASP A 32 -11.73 9.00 0.02
C ASP A 32 -10.98 8.48 -1.21
N VAL A 33 -9.66 8.68 -1.25
CA VAL A 33 -8.77 8.24 -2.32
C VAL A 33 -7.53 7.58 -1.73
N ILE A 34 -7.17 6.41 -2.24
CA ILE A 34 -5.98 5.66 -1.84
C ILE A 34 -5.15 5.29 -3.07
N LEU A 35 -3.86 5.59 -3.04
CA LEU A 35 -2.89 5.13 -4.03
C LEU A 35 -1.78 4.38 -3.31
N GLY A 36 -1.53 3.12 -3.65
CA GLY A 36 -0.58 2.30 -2.90
C GLY A 36 0.20 1.30 -3.72
N TYR A 37 1.43 1.04 -3.27
CA TYR A 37 2.29 -0.05 -3.73
C TYR A 37 2.68 -0.94 -2.55
N SER A 38 2.65 -2.27 -2.77
CA SER A 38 3.19 -3.21 -1.80
C SER A 38 3.87 -4.42 -2.46
N SER A 39 4.99 -4.81 -1.86
CA SER A 39 5.73 -6.06 -2.13
C SER A 39 5.60 -7.11 -1.03
N ALA A 40 5.01 -6.73 0.12
CA ALA A 40 4.70 -7.64 1.22
C ALA A 40 3.20 -7.58 1.56
N LEU A 41 2.60 -8.73 1.83
CA LEU A 41 1.18 -8.82 2.16
C LEU A 41 1.00 -9.47 3.53
N MET A 42 0.24 -8.79 4.39
CA MET A 42 -0.26 -9.35 5.66
C MET A 42 -1.74 -9.71 5.49
N PRO A 43 -2.21 -10.82 6.09
CA PRO A 43 -3.61 -11.24 5.94
C PRO A 43 -4.64 -10.15 6.24
N PHE A 44 -4.41 -9.34 7.28
CA PHE A 44 -5.35 -8.29 7.66
C PHE A 44 -5.40 -7.13 6.66
N TYR A 45 -4.41 -6.96 5.77
CA TYR A 45 -4.51 -5.97 4.69
C TYR A 45 -5.61 -6.34 3.71
N VAL A 46 -5.82 -7.63 3.46
CA VAL A 46 -6.84 -8.08 2.51
C VAL A 46 -8.22 -7.65 3.02
N GLU A 47 -8.52 -7.89 4.30
CA GLU A 47 -9.77 -7.46 4.93
C GLU A 47 -9.92 -5.92 4.87
N VAL A 48 -8.93 -5.17 5.36
CA VAL A 48 -8.98 -3.70 5.37
C VAL A 48 -9.21 -3.11 3.97
N PHE A 49 -8.43 -3.53 2.97
CA PHE A 49 -8.57 -2.97 1.62
C PHE A 49 -9.84 -3.44 0.92
N THR A 50 -10.28 -4.68 1.16
CA THR A 50 -11.56 -5.17 0.61
C THR A 50 -12.72 -4.35 1.18
N ASP A 51 -12.75 -4.13 2.50
CA ASP A 51 -13.78 -3.31 3.14
C ASP A 51 -13.77 -1.86 2.61
N ARG A 52 -12.58 -1.25 2.48
CA ARG A 52 -12.45 0.11 1.95
C ARG A 52 -12.94 0.23 0.50
N ILE A 53 -12.61 -0.75 -0.34
CA ILE A 53 -12.94 -0.72 -1.76
C ILE A 53 -14.40 -1.08 -1.99
N VAL A 54 -14.87 -2.19 -1.42
CA VAL A 54 -16.17 -2.79 -1.73
C VAL A 54 -17.28 -2.17 -0.88
N GLU A 55 -17.07 -2.01 0.42
CA GLU A 55 -18.11 -1.53 1.34
C GLU A 55 -18.13 0.00 1.42
N ALA A 56 -16.96 0.65 1.56
CA ALA A 56 -16.87 2.11 1.67
C ALA A 56 -16.85 2.82 0.31
N GLY A 57 -16.62 2.12 -0.80
CA GLY A 57 -16.57 2.71 -2.14
C GLY A 57 -15.38 3.65 -2.37
N THR A 58 -14.29 3.46 -1.63
CA THR A 58 -13.10 4.32 -1.69
C THR A 58 -12.43 4.22 -3.06
N GLU A 59 -12.10 5.35 -3.69
CA GLU A 59 -11.38 5.34 -4.96
C GLU A 59 -9.95 4.85 -4.73
N THR A 60 -9.61 3.69 -5.29
CA THR A 60 -8.38 2.99 -4.91
C THR A 60 -7.57 2.57 -6.12
N THR A 61 -6.28 2.86 -6.11
CA THR A 61 -5.31 2.29 -7.04
C THR A 61 -4.26 1.50 -6.26
N LEU A 62 -4.13 0.21 -6.55
CA LEU A 62 -3.16 -0.68 -5.92
C LEU A 62 -2.18 -1.21 -6.95
N ILE A 63 -0.90 -1.20 -6.60
CA ILE A 63 0.19 -1.79 -7.38
C ILE A 63 0.84 -2.87 -6.52
N LEU A 64 0.63 -4.13 -6.87
CA LEU A 64 1.10 -5.26 -6.08
C LEU A 64 2.16 -6.03 -6.86
N THR A 65 3.09 -6.68 -6.16
CA THR A 65 4.01 -7.61 -6.84
C THR A 65 3.27 -8.80 -7.43
N GLU A 66 3.85 -9.42 -8.46
CA GLU A 66 3.28 -10.63 -9.09
C GLU A 66 3.00 -11.73 -8.05
N ASP A 67 3.94 -11.96 -7.13
CA ASP A 67 3.80 -12.95 -6.04
C ASP A 67 2.59 -12.67 -5.15
N ILE A 68 2.30 -11.39 -4.85
CA ILE A 68 1.12 -11.02 -4.07
C ILE A 68 -0.15 -11.31 -4.85
N VAL A 69 -0.21 -10.93 -6.12
CA VAL A 69 -1.40 -11.17 -6.96
C VAL A 69 -1.68 -12.67 -7.09
N ASP A 70 -0.65 -13.49 -7.31
CA ASP A 70 -0.78 -14.95 -7.40
C ASP A 70 -1.24 -15.56 -6.06
N MET A 71 -0.74 -15.03 -4.95
CA MET A 71 -1.19 -15.42 -3.61
C MET A 71 -2.66 -15.08 -3.38
N LEU A 72 -3.10 -13.86 -3.75
CA LEU A 72 -4.50 -13.45 -3.67
C LEU A 72 -5.41 -14.35 -4.51
N ARG A 73 -5.02 -14.67 -5.76
CA ARG A 73 -5.78 -15.60 -6.63
C ARG A 73 -5.94 -17.01 -6.05
N THR A 74 -4.99 -17.42 -5.21
CA THR A 74 -4.93 -18.75 -4.60
C THR A 74 -5.69 -18.81 -3.28
N ASN A 75 -5.49 -17.83 -2.40
CA ASN A 75 -5.93 -17.88 -1.01
C ASN A 75 -7.08 -16.93 -0.68
N TYR A 76 -7.29 -15.88 -1.48
CA TYR A 76 -8.25 -14.79 -1.25
C TYR A 76 -9.02 -14.47 -2.54
N ARG A 77 -9.48 -15.53 -3.23
CA ARG A 77 -10.09 -15.38 -4.55
C ARG A 77 -11.38 -14.59 -4.51
N GLU A 78 -12.22 -14.82 -3.50
CA GLU A 78 -13.52 -14.14 -3.40
C GLU A 78 -13.32 -12.64 -3.18
N GLU A 79 -12.38 -12.26 -2.33
CA GLU A 79 -12.00 -10.88 -2.06
C GLU A 79 -11.37 -10.21 -3.29
N LEU A 80 -10.45 -10.91 -3.97
CA LEU A 80 -9.84 -10.41 -5.19
C LEU A 80 -10.88 -10.21 -6.31
N ASP A 81 -11.79 -11.17 -6.51
CA ASP A 81 -12.84 -11.07 -7.53
C ASP A 81 -13.79 -9.90 -7.23
N ALA A 82 -14.12 -9.67 -5.95
CA ALA A 82 -14.92 -8.52 -5.53
C ALA A 82 -14.21 -7.19 -5.80
N VAL A 83 -12.91 -7.10 -5.47
CA VAL A 83 -12.08 -5.91 -5.73
C VAL A 83 -11.94 -5.64 -7.23
N LEU A 84 -11.75 -6.68 -8.07
CA LEU A 84 -11.64 -6.53 -9.52
C LEU A 84 -12.99 -6.15 -10.18
N ALA A 85 -14.11 -6.54 -9.58
CA ALA A 85 -15.43 -6.14 -10.04
C ALA A 85 -15.82 -4.71 -9.65
N ALA A 86 -15.12 -4.11 -8.68
CA ALA A 86 -15.40 -2.77 -8.18
C ALA A 86 -14.90 -1.69 -9.18
N GLU A 87 -15.81 -0.85 -9.68
CA GLU A 87 -15.47 0.20 -10.67
C GLU A 87 -14.57 1.30 -10.09
N ASN A 88 -14.56 1.45 -8.77
CA ASN A 88 -13.73 2.39 -8.01
C ASN A 88 -12.33 1.84 -7.70
N CYS A 89 -11.94 0.68 -8.25
CA CYS A 89 -10.62 0.10 -8.05
C CYS A 89 -9.85 -0.11 -9.36
N SER A 90 -8.57 0.29 -9.36
CA SER A 90 -7.61 -0.10 -10.39
C SER A 90 -6.48 -0.90 -9.74
N LEU A 91 -6.42 -2.20 -10.02
CA LEU A 91 -5.35 -3.08 -9.56
C LEU A 91 -4.31 -3.27 -10.67
N TYR A 92 -3.04 -3.11 -10.32
CA TYR A 92 -1.88 -3.34 -11.17
C TYR A 92 -0.97 -4.38 -10.54
N ARG A 93 -0.28 -5.15 -11.39
CA ARG A 93 0.81 -6.05 -11.00
C ARG A 93 2.14 -5.52 -11.51
N THR A 94 3.22 -5.73 -10.77
CA THR A 94 4.58 -5.31 -11.18
C THR A 94 5.62 -6.36 -10.80
N PRO A 95 6.69 -6.56 -11.62
CA PRO A 95 7.84 -7.37 -11.23
C PRO A 95 8.81 -6.61 -10.30
N VAL A 96 8.58 -5.33 -10.01
CA VAL A 96 9.46 -4.52 -9.14
C VAL A 96 9.25 -4.89 -7.68
N ILE A 97 10.32 -5.36 -7.03
CA ILE A 97 10.33 -5.76 -5.63
C ILE A 97 11.21 -4.80 -4.84
N ASN A 98 10.59 -4.09 -3.90
CA ASN A 98 11.28 -3.26 -2.91
C ASN A 98 11.17 -3.89 -1.52
N THR A 99 12.11 -3.57 -0.63
CA THR A 99 11.99 -3.88 0.81
C THR A 99 11.11 -2.86 1.54
N TRP A 100 10.27 -2.12 0.83
CA TRP A 100 9.38 -1.10 1.37
C TRP A 100 8.13 -1.02 0.51
N GLY A 101 7.02 -0.59 1.11
CA GLY A 101 5.79 -0.22 0.41
C GLY A 101 5.55 1.27 0.51
N VAL A 102 4.54 1.78 -0.18
CA VAL A 102 4.10 3.17 -0.03
C VAL A 102 2.60 3.23 -0.18
N VAL A 103 1.95 4.06 0.63
CA VAL A 103 0.55 4.43 0.47
C VAL A 103 0.43 5.94 0.58
N VAL A 104 -0.41 6.52 -0.25
CA VAL A 104 -0.80 7.93 -0.23
C VAL A 104 -2.30 7.97 -0.04
N ALA A 105 -2.75 8.66 1.00
CA ALA A 105 -4.17 8.84 1.29
C ALA A 105 -4.36 10.15 2.08
N ASN A 106 -5.39 10.93 1.74
CA ASN A 106 -5.69 12.24 2.36
C ASN A 106 -4.48 13.20 2.50
N GLY A 107 -3.60 13.24 1.49
CA GLY A 107 -2.42 14.10 1.53
C GLY A 107 -1.36 13.65 2.56
N THR A 108 -1.44 12.42 3.05
CA THR A 108 -0.46 11.81 3.93
C THR A 108 0.16 10.59 3.24
N VAL A 109 1.48 10.45 3.38
CA VAL A 109 2.25 9.32 2.89
C VAL A 109 2.63 8.42 4.04
N GLY A 110 2.36 7.12 3.89
CA GLY A 110 2.86 6.06 4.76
C GLY A 110 3.81 5.14 4.01
N VAL A 111 5.01 4.91 4.54
CA VAL A 111 6.03 4.04 3.96
C VAL A 111 6.42 2.96 4.97
N PRO A 112 5.80 1.77 4.92
CA PRO A 112 6.30 0.62 5.67
C PRO A 112 7.64 0.16 5.09
N VAL A 113 8.64 -0.03 5.96
CA VAL A 113 9.99 -0.44 5.59
C VAL A 113 10.30 -1.78 6.23
N GLY A 114 10.66 -2.77 5.42
CA GLY A 114 11.12 -4.09 5.82
C GLY A 114 12.64 -4.29 5.69
N ASP A 115 13.12 -5.46 6.09
CA ASP A 115 14.46 -5.96 5.80
C ASP A 115 14.46 -6.95 4.61
N GLU A 116 15.63 -7.50 4.27
CA GLU A 116 15.79 -8.49 3.18
C GLU A 116 15.05 -9.82 3.42
N ARG A 117 14.40 -9.98 4.57
CA ARG A 117 13.57 -11.15 4.92
C ARG A 117 12.10 -10.76 5.06
N ASP A 118 11.71 -9.62 4.49
CA ASP A 118 10.37 -9.03 4.52
C ASP A 118 9.84 -8.75 5.94
N ARG A 119 10.74 -8.64 6.93
CA ARG A 119 10.33 -8.30 8.30
C ARG A 119 10.20 -6.79 8.43
N LEU A 120 9.00 -6.33 8.75
CA LEU A 120 8.73 -4.93 9.04
C LEU A 120 9.69 -4.40 10.12
N ARG A 121 10.41 -3.33 9.79
CA ARG A 121 11.37 -2.62 10.64
C ARG A 121 10.82 -1.31 11.17
N GLY A 122 9.86 -0.73 10.47
CA GLY A 122 9.15 0.46 10.91
C GLY A 122 8.29 1.06 9.81
N VAL A 123 7.70 2.20 10.12
CA VAL A 123 6.87 2.98 9.22
C VAL A 123 7.35 4.44 9.26
N ILE A 124 7.45 5.07 8.10
CA ILE A 124 7.68 6.50 7.97
C ILE A 124 6.35 7.14 7.56
N VAL A 125 5.93 8.18 8.27
CA VAL A 125 4.73 8.95 7.95
C VAL A 125 5.13 10.39 7.67
N ASN A 126 4.60 10.98 6.60
CA ASN A 126 4.85 12.37 6.25
C ASN A 126 3.65 12.97 5.50
N ASP A 127 3.21 14.15 5.91
CA ASP A 127 2.06 14.89 5.36
C ASP A 127 2.48 16.15 4.58
N SER A 128 3.78 16.38 4.38
CA SER A 128 4.26 17.49 3.60
C SER A 128 3.97 17.30 2.10
N ASP A 129 3.62 18.39 1.41
CA ASP A 129 3.38 18.40 -0.04
C ASP A 129 4.53 17.75 -0.83
N ALA A 130 5.78 17.96 -0.38
CA ALA A 130 6.96 17.40 -1.04
C ALA A 130 7.07 15.87 -0.88
N ALA A 131 6.61 15.31 0.24
CA ALA A 131 6.56 13.87 0.44
C ALA A 131 5.45 13.24 -0.40
N VAL A 132 4.27 13.87 -0.45
CA VAL A 132 3.14 13.45 -1.29
C VAL A 132 3.52 13.48 -2.77
N GLU A 133 4.09 14.58 -3.25
CA GLU A 133 4.57 14.73 -4.63
C GLU A 133 5.54 13.60 -4.99
N TRP A 134 6.54 13.33 -4.13
CA TRP A 134 7.49 12.25 -4.35
C TRP A 134 6.83 10.87 -4.43
N ALA A 135 5.88 10.58 -3.55
CA ALA A 135 5.21 9.28 -3.50
C ALA A 135 4.31 9.07 -4.72
N THR A 136 3.56 10.09 -5.13
CA THR A 136 2.74 10.06 -6.33
C THR A 136 3.60 9.94 -7.59
N GLU A 137 4.67 10.72 -7.73
CA GLU A 137 5.63 10.60 -8.85
C GLU A 137 6.19 9.18 -8.97
N TYR A 138 6.56 8.57 -7.84
CA TYR A 138 7.05 7.19 -7.83
C TYR A 138 5.99 6.18 -8.28
N LEU A 139 4.75 6.33 -7.80
CA LEU A 139 3.65 5.41 -8.12
C LEU A 139 3.21 5.55 -9.59
N ASP A 140 3.16 6.77 -10.12
CA ASP A 140 2.86 7.04 -11.51
C ASP A 140 3.95 6.47 -12.44
N ASP A 141 5.23 6.73 -12.15
CA ASP A 141 6.35 6.16 -12.92
C ASP A 141 6.32 4.64 -12.89
N LEU A 142 6.01 4.03 -11.74
CA LEU A 142 5.90 2.58 -11.61
C LEU A 142 4.78 2.02 -12.49
N ILE A 143 3.62 2.67 -12.54
CA ILE A 143 2.50 2.28 -13.42
C ILE A 143 2.90 2.40 -14.89
N GLU A 144 3.50 3.52 -15.28
CA GLU A 144 3.82 3.82 -16.69
C GLU A 144 4.91 2.90 -17.25
N THR A 145 5.88 2.51 -16.42
CA THR A 145 7.10 1.85 -16.89
C THR A 145 7.16 0.36 -16.59
N ASN A 146 6.55 -0.09 -15.50
CA ASN A 146 6.80 -1.41 -14.93
C ASN A 146 5.55 -2.09 -14.35
N ALA A 147 4.34 -1.60 -14.61
CA ALA A 147 3.13 -2.27 -14.12
C ALA A 147 2.14 -2.59 -15.25
N GLU A 148 1.40 -3.68 -15.05
CA GLU A 148 0.33 -4.12 -15.94
C GLU A 148 -0.98 -4.17 -15.17
N ARG A 149 -2.07 -3.68 -15.78
CA ARG A 149 -3.39 -3.73 -15.16
C ARG A 149 -3.84 -5.19 -15.00
N VAL A 150 -4.30 -5.54 -13.81
CA VAL A 150 -4.91 -6.83 -13.51
C VAL A 150 -6.37 -6.80 -13.94
N THR A 151 -6.78 -7.83 -14.66
CA THR A 151 -8.16 -8.07 -15.10
C THR A 151 -8.69 -9.38 -14.54
#